data_AF-A0A485M0S4-F1
#
_entry.id   AF-A0A485M0S4-F1
#
_cell.length_a   1.000
_cell.length_b   1.000
_cell.length_c   1.000
_cell.angle_alpha   90.00
_cell.angle_beta   90.00
_cell.angle_gamma   90.00
#
_symmetry.space_group_name_H-M   'P 1'
#
loop_
_entity.id
_entity.type
_entity.pdbx_description
1 polymer ?
#
loop_
_entity_poly.entity_id
_entity_poly.type
_entity_poly.pdbx_seq_one_letter_code
_entity_poly.pdbx_strand_id
1 'polypeptide(L)'
;MKHTAIIILMIFLAPQAALCAGGLRCTLPAGIAEAYLISGGAPAVMEHLRAEYESGLKALNAELKVEELDTQAKKAQDELEKRNQAYADMLASIRKKHLSSLSVTLEGIEASISPSSSALGDLAFFYTVRNSTDRIITDITYTPRVGGKPLPTTTSLVLEFINPETLISGVGPGETLTNRGHDPERFSFFISELTPEEIKALKTDAAKHFGIEIIDMHFANQKGYKGQVEVQDFLSAFSRQLKPLQHAIDQAAADVKTRKDAHAKALAAFTTGKERLEGQLKASLAELKKNSIRFSARPDKKNRFVFDGVPAGTYCLYAPDGRGGAVFEEVAVSGRGRQDIAAEMKKDPFVP
;
A
#
# COMPACT_ATOMS: atom_id res chain seq x y z
N MET A 1 35.31 3.71 66.83
CA MET A 1 34.63 2.44 66.50
C MET A 1 34.31 2.52 65.01
N LYS A 2 35.08 1.84 64.14
CA LYS A 2 34.89 0.45 63.66
C LYS A 2 33.58 0.35 62.82
N HIS A 3 33.52 -0.02 61.54
CA HIS A 3 34.48 -0.59 60.59
C HIS A 3 33.99 -0.36 59.14
N THR A 4 34.95 -0.12 58.25
CA THR A 4 34.88 -0.30 56.79
C THR A 4 34.87 -1.80 56.45
N ALA A 5 34.09 -2.24 55.46
CA ALA A 5 34.19 -3.59 54.89
C ALA A 5 34.39 -3.51 53.37
N ILE A 6 35.65 -3.68 52.97
CA ILE A 6 36.10 -3.95 51.60
C ILE A 6 35.83 -5.43 51.34
N ILE A 7 35.04 -5.74 50.30
CA ILE A 7 34.85 -7.11 49.82
C ILE A 7 36.05 -7.47 48.95
N ILE A 8 36.95 -8.25 49.53
CA ILE A 8 38.05 -8.94 48.88
C ILE A 8 37.45 -10.13 48.12
N LEU A 9 37.55 -10.12 46.79
CA LEU A 9 37.19 -11.26 45.95
C LEU A 9 38.24 -12.36 46.17
N MET A 10 37.78 -13.50 46.71
CA MET A 10 38.60 -14.69 46.96
C MET A 10 39.27 -15.18 45.67
N ILE A 11 40.60 -15.11 45.67
CA ILE A 11 41.46 -15.93 44.81
C ILE A 11 41.28 -17.38 45.28
N PHE A 12 40.62 -18.19 44.45
CA PHE A 12 40.57 -19.64 44.63
C PHE A 12 42.00 -20.21 44.50
N LEU A 13 42.58 -20.57 45.64
CA LEU A 13 43.70 -21.50 45.75
C LEU A 13 43.22 -22.89 45.32
N ALA A 14 43.44 -23.24 44.06
CA ALA A 14 43.44 -24.63 43.62
C ALA A 14 44.84 -25.25 43.86
N PRO A 15 44.92 -26.52 44.28
CA PRO A 15 46.20 -27.19 44.49
C PRO A 15 46.94 -27.29 43.15
N GLN A 16 48.28 -27.27 43.20
CA GLN A 16 49.18 -27.49 42.08
C GLN A 16 48.82 -28.81 41.37
N ALA A 17 47.94 -28.76 40.38
CA ALA A 17 47.84 -29.80 39.38
C ALA A 17 49.20 -29.82 38.69
N ALA A 18 49.90 -30.96 38.80
CA ALA A 18 51.06 -31.22 37.97
C ALA A 18 50.71 -30.78 36.54
N LEU A 19 51.49 -29.83 36.00
CA LEU A 19 51.38 -29.34 34.62
C LEU A 19 51.76 -30.48 33.67
N CYS A 20 50.93 -31.50 33.60
CA CYS A 20 51.07 -32.55 32.61
C CYS A 20 50.48 -31.98 31.32
N ALA A 21 51.37 -31.56 30.42
CA ALA A 21 50.98 -31.14 29.09
C ALA A 21 50.63 -32.38 28.25
N GLY A 22 49.43 -32.40 27.68
CA GLY A 22 48.96 -33.42 26.76
C GLY A 22 49.28 -33.08 25.31
N GLY A 23 49.00 -34.02 24.41
CA GLY A 23 49.02 -33.79 22.97
C GLY A 23 47.62 -33.96 22.39
N LEU A 24 47.24 -33.12 21.42
CA LEU A 24 46.03 -33.29 20.63
C LEU A 24 46.42 -33.50 19.17
N ARG A 25 45.86 -34.53 18.55
CA ARG A 25 45.99 -34.78 17.11
C ARG A 25 44.62 -34.76 16.47
N CYS A 26 44.46 -33.97 15.43
CA CYS A 26 43.21 -33.85 14.71
C CYS A 26 43.40 -34.20 13.24
N THR A 27 42.42 -34.87 12.66
CA THR A 27 42.26 -35.02 11.21
C THR A 27 41.11 -34.13 10.77
N LEU A 28 41.44 -33.12 9.98
CA LEU A 28 40.49 -32.12 9.50
C LEU A 28 40.18 -32.33 8.01
N PRO A 29 39.06 -31.79 7.50
CA PRO A 29 38.76 -31.77 6.07
C PRO A 29 39.92 -31.24 5.23
N ALA A 30 40.02 -31.69 3.98
CA ALA A 30 41.08 -31.27 3.07
C ALA A 30 40.99 -29.77 2.75
N GLY A 31 42.13 -29.11 2.59
CA GLY A 31 42.22 -27.69 2.23
C GLY A 31 42.32 -26.72 3.40
N ILE A 32 42.29 -27.19 4.65
CA ILE A 32 42.57 -26.37 5.83
C ILE A 32 44.07 -26.08 5.91
N ALA A 33 44.45 -24.80 5.95
CA ALA A 33 45.85 -24.38 6.02
C ALA A 33 46.38 -24.30 7.46
N GLU A 34 45.53 -23.94 8.41
CA GLU A 34 45.89 -23.77 9.82
C GLU A 34 44.68 -24.10 10.71
N ALA A 35 44.94 -24.71 11.86
CA ALA A 35 43.96 -24.97 12.89
C ALA A 35 44.40 -24.33 14.20
N TYR A 36 43.43 -23.93 15.01
CA TYR A 36 43.64 -23.24 16.27
C TYR A 36 42.92 -23.98 17.40
N LEU A 37 43.54 -23.99 18.57
CA LEU A 37 42.83 -24.20 19.82
C LEU A 37 42.53 -22.84 20.40
N ILE A 38 41.24 -22.52 20.50
CA ILE A 38 40.75 -21.31 21.15
C ILE A 38 40.25 -21.63 22.56
N SER A 39 40.15 -20.60 23.41
CA SER A 39 39.60 -20.70 24.76
C SER A 39 38.23 -21.38 24.77
N GLY A 40 38.00 -22.36 25.67
CA GLY A 40 36.72 -23.04 25.81
C GLY A 40 35.54 -22.13 26.19
N GLY A 41 35.81 -20.92 26.72
CA GLY A 41 34.78 -19.91 26.98
C GLY A 41 34.36 -19.08 25.77
N ALA A 42 35.06 -19.16 24.64
CA ALA A 42 34.77 -18.36 23.45
C ALA A 42 33.35 -18.56 22.87
N PRO A 43 32.77 -19.77 22.83
CA PRO A 43 31.38 -19.97 22.38
C PRO A 43 30.36 -19.17 23.19
N ALA A 44 30.45 -19.20 24.52
CA ALA A 44 29.53 -18.48 25.40
C ALA A 44 29.63 -16.96 25.20
N VAL A 45 30.85 -16.44 24.97
CA VAL A 45 31.04 -15.01 24.65
C VAL A 45 30.47 -14.67 23.27
N MET A 46 30.59 -15.54 22.27
CA MET A 46 29.95 -15.32 20.96
C MET A 46 28.42 -15.26 21.06
N GLU A 47 27.81 -16.17 21.81
CA GLU A 47 26.36 -16.16 22.06
C GLU A 47 25.93 -14.88 22.76
N HIS A 48 26.69 -14.43 23.76
CA HIS A 48 26.45 -13.17 24.44
C HIS A 48 26.51 -11.97 23.47
N LEU A 49 27.54 -11.87 22.62
CA LEU A 49 27.67 -10.80 21.62
C LEU A 49 26.51 -10.81 20.61
N ARG A 50 26.05 -11.99 20.19
CA ARG A 50 24.87 -12.12 19.31
C ARG A 50 23.59 -11.67 20.02
N ALA A 51 23.42 -12.04 21.28
CA ALA A 51 22.27 -11.60 22.08
C ALA A 51 22.28 -10.07 22.31
N GLU A 52 23.44 -9.47 22.54
CA GLU A 52 23.59 -8.01 22.62
C GLU A 52 23.23 -7.31 21.31
N TYR A 53 23.66 -7.85 20.16
CA TYR A 53 23.27 -7.34 18.85
C TYR A 53 21.75 -7.36 18.65
N GLU A 54 21.10 -8.52 18.91
CA GLU A 54 19.64 -8.66 18.79
C GLU A 54 18.88 -7.74 19.75
N SER A 55 19.36 -7.61 20.99
CA SER A 55 18.82 -6.65 21.97
C SER A 55 18.97 -5.21 21.48
N GLY A 56 20.13 -4.87 20.91
CA GLY A 56 20.41 -3.58 20.31
C GLY A 56 19.50 -3.26 19.12
N LEU A 57 19.22 -4.24 18.25
CA LEU A 57 18.26 -4.07 17.16
C LEU A 57 16.85 -3.79 17.68
N LYS A 58 16.40 -4.54 18.69
CA LYS A 58 15.07 -4.33 19.30
C LYS A 58 14.97 -2.95 19.96
N ALA A 59 16.01 -2.55 20.70
CA ALA A 59 16.07 -1.22 21.32
C ALA A 59 16.05 -0.10 20.27
N LEU A 60 16.82 -0.24 19.19
CA LEU A 60 16.87 0.72 18.10
C LEU A 60 15.51 0.84 17.38
N ASN A 61 14.85 -0.30 17.12
CA ASN A 61 13.52 -0.33 16.52
C ASN A 61 12.49 0.41 17.39
N ALA A 62 12.53 0.20 18.71
CA ALA A 62 11.65 0.84 19.68
C ALA A 62 11.94 2.34 19.85
N GLU A 63 13.22 2.73 19.93
CA GLU A 63 13.67 4.13 20.03
C GLU A 63 13.21 4.95 18.81
N LEU A 64 13.40 4.40 17.62
CA LEU A 64 13.00 5.02 16.36
C LEU A 64 11.52 4.85 16.03
N LYS A 65 10.79 4.05 16.82
CA LYS A 65 9.35 3.81 16.71
C LYS A 65 8.92 3.32 15.32
N VAL A 66 9.74 2.51 14.66
CA VAL A 66 9.51 2.11 13.26
C VAL A 66 8.13 1.43 13.10
N GLU A 67 7.82 0.45 13.95
CA GLU A 67 6.53 -0.27 13.91
C GLU A 67 5.32 0.61 14.24
N GLU A 68 5.48 1.53 15.20
CA GLU A 68 4.42 2.47 15.58
C GLU A 68 4.10 3.41 14.41
N LEU A 69 5.13 3.96 13.75
CA LEU A 69 4.99 4.86 12.62
C LEU A 69 4.42 4.16 11.39
N ASP A 70 4.80 2.91 11.12
CA ASP A 70 4.19 2.09 10.06
C ASP A 70 2.68 1.89 10.31
N THR A 71 2.32 1.55 11.55
CA THR A 71 0.92 1.38 11.96
C THR A 71 0.13 2.68 11.82
N GLN A 72 0.71 3.82 12.20
CA GLN A 72 0.09 5.14 12.03
C GLN A 72 -0.11 5.49 10.56
N ALA A 73 0.88 5.21 9.70
CA ALA A 73 0.78 5.46 8.26
C ALA A 73 -0.32 4.61 7.61
N LYS A 74 -0.46 3.35 8.00
CA LYS A 74 -1.55 2.47 7.56
C LYS A 74 -2.92 2.97 8.02
N LYS A 75 -3.07 3.34 9.30
CA LYS A 75 -4.33 3.91 9.81
C LYS A 75 -4.74 5.20 9.10
N ALA A 76 -3.78 6.08 8.81
CA ALA A 76 -4.05 7.31 8.06
C ALA A 76 -4.52 6.99 6.62
N GLN A 77 -3.93 5.97 5.99
CA GLN A 77 -4.33 5.51 4.65
C GLN A 77 -5.77 4.97 4.65
N ASP A 78 -6.11 4.12 5.62
CA ASP A 78 -7.47 3.58 5.78
C ASP A 78 -8.50 4.71 6.00
N GLU A 79 -8.14 5.75 6.76
CA GLU A 79 -9.01 6.89 6.98
C GLU A 79 -9.21 7.71 5.70
N LEU A 80 -8.16 7.95 4.90
CA LEU A 80 -8.28 8.61 3.60
C LEU A 80 -9.24 7.84 2.67
N GLU A 81 -9.14 6.51 2.64
CA GLU A 81 -10.02 5.66 1.84
C GLU A 81 -11.48 5.77 2.30
N LYS A 82 -11.74 5.75 3.61
CA LYS A 82 -13.08 5.97 4.17
C LYS A 82 -13.64 7.35 3.80
N ARG A 83 -12.81 8.40 3.82
CA ARG A 83 -13.25 9.76 3.45
C ARG A 83 -13.60 9.86 1.96
N ASN A 84 -12.79 9.24 1.10
CA ASN A 84 -13.08 9.16 -0.33
C ASN A 84 -14.39 8.40 -0.59
N GLN A 85 -14.62 7.28 0.09
CA GLN A 85 -15.86 6.52 -0.03
C GLN A 85 -17.06 7.35 0.44
N ALA A 86 -16.96 8.02 1.60
CA ALA A 86 -18.04 8.86 2.11
C ALA A 86 -18.38 10.02 1.16
N TYR A 87 -17.38 10.62 0.50
CA TYR A 87 -17.60 11.63 -0.53
C TYR A 87 -18.33 11.04 -1.75
N ALA A 88 -17.89 9.89 -2.26
CA ALA A 88 -18.51 9.22 -3.40
C ALA A 88 -19.96 8.80 -3.10
N ASP A 89 -20.21 8.25 -1.92
CA ASP A 89 -21.55 7.86 -1.45
C ASP A 89 -22.48 9.07 -1.34
N MET A 90 -21.98 10.18 -0.78
CA MET A 90 -22.74 11.43 -0.69
C MET A 90 -23.08 11.95 -2.09
N LEU A 91 -22.10 12.02 -2.99
CA LEU A 91 -22.30 12.47 -4.37
C LEU A 91 -23.35 11.61 -5.09
N ALA A 92 -23.22 10.29 -5.01
CA ALA A 92 -24.16 9.34 -5.62
C ALA A 92 -25.57 9.47 -5.01
N SER A 93 -25.67 9.63 -3.69
CA SER A 93 -26.94 9.82 -2.97
C SER A 93 -27.66 11.09 -3.40
N ILE A 94 -26.97 12.23 -3.44
CA ILE A 94 -27.53 13.50 -3.89
C ILE A 94 -27.96 13.37 -5.35
N ARG A 95 -27.13 12.77 -6.22
CA ARG A 95 -27.44 12.64 -7.65
C ARG A 95 -28.67 11.77 -7.89
N LYS A 96 -28.72 10.60 -7.26
CA LYS A 96 -29.87 9.69 -7.34
C LYS A 96 -31.15 10.38 -6.87
N LYS A 97 -31.10 11.09 -5.73
CA LYS A 97 -32.25 11.83 -5.20
C LYS A 97 -32.80 12.82 -6.22
N HIS A 98 -31.95 13.67 -6.80
CA HIS A 98 -32.40 14.73 -7.70
C HIS A 98 -32.89 14.18 -9.05
N LEU A 99 -32.16 13.22 -9.63
CA LEU A 99 -32.58 12.57 -10.88
C LEU A 99 -33.96 11.91 -10.73
N SER A 100 -34.19 11.20 -9.62
CA SER A 100 -35.50 10.57 -9.35
C SER A 100 -36.62 11.56 -9.02
N SER A 101 -36.29 12.81 -8.72
CA SER A 101 -37.27 13.86 -8.36
C SER A 101 -37.63 14.76 -9.56
N LEU A 102 -37.01 14.55 -10.73
CA LEU A 102 -37.39 15.20 -11.98
C LEU A 102 -38.18 14.21 -12.83
N SER A 103 -39.38 14.60 -13.25
CA SER A 103 -40.18 13.82 -14.20
C SER A 103 -40.19 14.54 -15.54
N VAL A 104 -39.77 13.86 -16.60
CA VAL A 104 -39.92 14.35 -17.98
C VAL A 104 -40.82 13.39 -18.73
N THR A 105 -41.95 13.89 -19.20
CA THR A 105 -42.90 13.17 -20.03
C THR A 105 -42.77 13.67 -21.46
N LEU A 106 -42.59 12.76 -22.41
CA LEU A 106 -42.57 13.09 -23.83
C LEU A 106 -43.97 12.90 -24.41
N GLU A 107 -44.39 13.82 -25.26
CA GLU A 107 -45.73 13.88 -25.85
C GLU A 107 -45.65 14.19 -27.34
N GLY A 108 -46.69 13.81 -28.10
CA GLY A 108 -46.78 14.16 -29.52
C GLY A 108 -45.58 13.69 -30.34
N ILE A 109 -45.06 12.48 -30.02
CA ILE A 109 -43.86 11.95 -30.66
C ILE A 109 -44.20 11.52 -32.08
N GLU A 110 -43.53 12.12 -33.06
CA GLU A 110 -43.64 11.81 -34.48
C GLU A 110 -42.28 11.36 -35.04
N ALA A 111 -42.25 10.22 -35.73
CA ALA A 111 -41.05 9.69 -36.37
C ALA A 111 -41.14 9.83 -37.88
N SER A 112 -40.17 10.52 -38.48
CA SER A 112 -39.96 10.61 -39.92
C SER A 112 -38.74 9.79 -40.30
N ILE A 113 -38.97 8.59 -40.84
CA ILE A 113 -37.88 7.67 -41.22
C ILE A 113 -38.10 7.20 -42.66
N SER A 114 -37.24 7.63 -43.58
CA SER A 114 -37.28 7.23 -44.99
C SER A 114 -35.94 6.61 -45.44
N PRO A 115 -35.76 5.29 -45.24
CA PRO A 115 -34.49 4.61 -45.55
C PRO A 115 -34.12 4.65 -47.04
N SER A 116 -35.10 4.85 -47.92
CA SER A 116 -34.88 4.93 -49.38
C SER A 116 -34.38 6.29 -49.86
N SER A 117 -34.48 7.34 -49.04
CA SER A 117 -34.14 8.71 -49.44
C SER A 117 -33.22 9.45 -48.47
N SER A 118 -32.98 8.89 -47.28
CA SER A 118 -32.12 9.48 -46.25
C SER A 118 -31.43 8.38 -45.46
N ALA A 119 -30.18 8.63 -45.07
CA ALA A 119 -29.46 7.82 -44.07
C ALA A 119 -29.87 8.19 -42.62
N LEU A 120 -30.64 9.27 -42.46
CA LEU A 120 -31.08 9.80 -41.17
C LEU A 120 -32.58 9.56 -40.95
N GLY A 121 -32.94 9.23 -39.72
CA GLY A 121 -34.29 9.31 -39.20
C GLY A 121 -34.41 10.51 -38.26
N ASP A 122 -35.57 11.16 -38.28
CA ASP A 122 -35.88 12.29 -37.42
C ASP A 122 -37.04 11.95 -36.48
N LEU A 123 -36.92 12.39 -35.23
CA LEU A 123 -37.98 12.37 -34.23
C LEU A 123 -38.31 13.80 -33.84
N ALA A 124 -39.60 14.15 -33.87
CA ALA A 124 -40.12 15.39 -33.31
C ALA A 124 -40.98 15.07 -32.08
N PHE A 125 -40.83 15.84 -31.00
CA PHE A 125 -41.62 15.62 -29.79
C PHE A 125 -41.81 16.89 -28.96
N PHE A 126 -42.86 16.91 -28.15
CA PHE A 126 -43.04 17.87 -27.07
C PHE A 126 -42.65 17.22 -25.74
N TYR A 127 -42.34 18.03 -24.74
CA TYR A 127 -42.08 17.57 -23.40
C TYR A 127 -42.89 18.35 -22.37
N THR A 128 -43.18 17.66 -21.28
CA THR A 128 -43.66 18.25 -20.03
C THR A 128 -42.71 17.81 -18.94
N VAL A 129 -42.09 18.78 -18.27
CA VAL A 129 -41.19 18.54 -17.14
C VAL A 129 -41.86 18.98 -15.84
N ARG A 130 -41.77 18.14 -14.81
CA ARG A 130 -42.20 18.44 -13.45
C ARG A 130 -41.03 18.32 -12.49
N ASN A 131 -40.69 19.42 -11.84
CA ASN A 131 -39.59 19.48 -10.89
C ASN A 131 -40.10 19.28 -9.47
N SER A 132 -39.75 18.15 -8.84
CA SER A 132 -40.04 17.87 -7.42
C SER A 132 -38.80 18.01 -6.53
N THR A 133 -37.72 18.62 -7.03
CA THR A 133 -36.52 18.95 -6.26
C THR A 133 -36.71 20.23 -5.46
N ASP A 134 -35.69 20.59 -4.68
CA ASP A 134 -35.57 21.85 -3.94
C ASP A 134 -34.73 22.92 -4.67
N ARG A 135 -34.43 22.71 -5.97
CA ARG A 135 -33.60 23.59 -6.80
C ARG A 135 -34.33 24.01 -8.07
N ILE A 136 -33.87 25.12 -8.68
CA ILE A 136 -34.27 25.48 -10.05
C ILE A 136 -33.40 24.67 -11.01
N ILE A 137 -34.03 24.00 -11.98
CA ILE A 137 -33.34 23.18 -13.00
C ILE A 137 -33.45 23.91 -14.33
N THR A 138 -32.32 24.21 -14.97
CA THR A 138 -32.28 24.94 -16.25
C THR A 138 -32.40 24.02 -17.44
N ASP A 139 -31.78 22.85 -17.35
CA ASP A 139 -31.68 21.89 -18.43
C ASP A 139 -31.22 20.54 -17.88
N ILE A 140 -31.37 19.51 -18.72
CA ILE A 140 -30.82 18.18 -18.48
C ILE A 140 -29.92 17.76 -19.62
N THR A 141 -28.95 16.91 -19.29
CA THR A 141 -28.26 16.09 -20.28
C THR A 141 -28.95 14.73 -20.36
N TYR A 142 -29.20 14.22 -21.56
CA TYR A 142 -29.91 12.95 -21.74
C TYR A 142 -29.34 12.08 -22.86
N THR A 143 -29.63 10.77 -22.76
CA THR A 143 -29.42 9.80 -23.84
C THR A 143 -30.77 9.37 -24.41
N PRO A 144 -30.96 9.42 -25.74
CA PRO A 144 -32.18 8.92 -26.36
C PRO A 144 -32.22 7.40 -26.29
N ARG A 145 -33.42 6.84 -26.14
CA ARG A 145 -33.65 5.40 -26.06
C ARG A 145 -34.69 4.98 -27.10
N VAL A 146 -34.41 3.89 -27.80
CA VAL A 146 -35.34 3.23 -28.73
C VAL A 146 -35.51 1.78 -28.32
N GLY A 147 -36.74 1.34 -28.11
CA GLY A 147 -37.04 -0.03 -27.65
C GLY A 147 -36.38 -0.36 -26.31
N GLY A 148 -36.14 0.64 -25.47
CA GLY A 148 -35.46 0.52 -24.18
C GLY A 148 -33.92 0.49 -24.25
N LYS A 149 -33.32 0.51 -25.44
CA LYS A 149 -31.85 0.55 -25.61
C LYS A 149 -31.37 1.98 -25.83
N PRO A 150 -30.22 2.37 -25.26
CA PRO A 150 -29.62 3.67 -25.55
C PRO A 150 -29.17 3.72 -27.01
N LEU A 151 -29.50 4.81 -27.69
CA LEU A 151 -28.93 5.14 -28.98
C LEU A 151 -27.54 5.76 -28.76
N PRO A 152 -26.52 5.33 -29.53
CA PRO A 152 -25.21 5.95 -29.45
C PRO A 152 -25.30 7.39 -29.94
N THR A 153 -24.89 8.34 -29.10
CA THR A 153 -24.75 9.74 -29.50
C THR A 153 -23.28 10.10 -29.51
N THR A 154 -22.85 10.87 -30.50
CA THR A 154 -21.47 11.37 -30.59
C THR A 154 -21.20 12.52 -29.63
N THR A 155 -22.26 13.15 -29.12
CA THR A 155 -22.23 14.25 -28.16
C THR A 155 -23.30 14.09 -27.08
N SER A 156 -23.12 14.77 -25.96
CA SER A 156 -24.16 14.95 -24.95
C SER A 156 -25.32 15.75 -25.53
N LEU A 157 -26.53 15.19 -25.47
CA LEU A 157 -27.74 15.93 -25.86
C LEU A 157 -28.27 16.70 -24.65
N VAL A 158 -28.70 17.93 -24.89
CA VAL A 158 -29.22 18.83 -23.87
C VAL A 158 -30.68 19.13 -24.17
N LEU A 159 -31.53 19.03 -23.16
CA LEU A 159 -32.92 19.50 -23.21
C LEU A 159 -33.04 20.72 -22.29
N GLU A 160 -33.17 21.90 -22.89
CA GLU A 160 -33.28 23.16 -22.16
C GLU A 160 -34.72 23.43 -21.74
N PHE A 161 -34.93 23.82 -20.50
CA PHE A 161 -36.26 24.16 -19.98
C PHE A 161 -36.46 25.67 -20.06
N ILE A 162 -37.20 26.10 -21.08
CA ILE A 162 -37.51 27.51 -21.35
C ILE A 162 -39.02 27.65 -21.46
N ASN A 163 -39.59 28.59 -20.70
CA ASN A 163 -41.02 28.82 -20.75
C ASN A 163 -41.37 29.45 -22.10
N PRO A 164 -42.31 28.88 -22.88
CA PRO A 164 -42.58 29.31 -24.24
C PRO A 164 -43.12 30.75 -24.33
N GLU A 165 -43.93 31.18 -23.38
CA GLU A 165 -44.58 32.50 -23.43
C GLU A 165 -43.65 33.62 -22.94
N THR A 166 -42.84 33.32 -21.92
CA THR A 166 -42.01 34.32 -21.23
C THR A 166 -40.54 34.27 -21.65
N LEU A 167 -40.11 33.20 -22.32
CA LEU A 167 -38.72 32.89 -22.65
C LEU A 167 -37.77 32.82 -21.43
N ILE A 168 -38.34 32.70 -20.23
CA ILE A 168 -37.59 32.56 -18.98
C ILE A 168 -37.11 31.11 -18.87
N SER A 169 -35.82 30.94 -18.63
CA SER A 169 -35.18 29.66 -18.39
C SER A 169 -35.35 29.20 -16.95
N GLY A 170 -35.56 27.90 -16.79
CA GLY A 170 -35.58 27.20 -15.52
C GLY A 170 -36.97 26.77 -15.06
N VAL A 171 -37.01 25.62 -14.40
CA VAL A 171 -38.20 25.09 -13.73
C VAL A 171 -37.93 25.10 -12.24
N GLY A 172 -38.69 25.90 -11.50
CA GLY A 172 -38.54 26.04 -10.06
C GLY A 172 -39.06 24.83 -9.26
N PRO A 173 -38.76 24.77 -7.95
CA PRO A 173 -39.27 23.72 -7.07
C PRO A 173 -40.81 23.63 -7.10
N GLY A 174 -41.33 22.42 -7.36
CA GLY A 174 -42.76 22.15 -7.45
C GLY A 174 -43.41 22.61 -8.76
N GLU A 175 -42.67 23.28 -9.65
CA GLU A 175 -43.21 23.78 -10.91
C GLU A 175 -43.32 22.67 -11.98
N THR A 176 -44.19 22.93 -12.96
CA THR A 176 -44.29 22.15 -14.19
C THR A 176 -44.12 23.10 -15.37
N LEU A 177 -43.40 22.66 -16.41
CA LEU A 177 -43.17 23.41 -17.63
C LEU A 177 -43.42 22.49 -18.82
N THR A 178 -44.06 23.01 -19.86
CA THR A 178 -44.21 22.33 -21.14
C THR A 178 -43.69 23.23 -22.25
N ASN A 179 -43.12 22.64 -23.29
CA ASN A 179 -42.79 23.36 -24.52
C ASN A 179 -43.94 23.37 -25.55
N ARG A 180 -45.14 22.85 -25.19
CA ARG A 180 -46.32 23.01 -26.05
C ARG A 180 -46.59 24.49 -26.32
N GLY A 181 -46.79 24.82 -27.58
CA GLY A 181 -46.95 26.21 -28.05
C GLY A 181 -45.68 26.79 -28.71
N HIS A 182 -44.58 26.04 -28.76
CA HIS A 182 -43.37 26.33 -29.55
C HIS A 182 -43.10 25.23 -30.58
N ASP A 183 -41.99 25.36 -31.31
CA ASP A 183 -41.50 24.29 -32.17
C ASP A 183 -41.22 23.03 -31.35
N PRO A 184 -41.57 21.83 -31.86
CA PRO A 184 -41.24 20.58 -31.19
C PRO A 184 -39.72 20.40 -31.13
N GLU A 185 -39.24 19.74 -30.09
CA GLU A 185 -37.87 19.28 -30.00
C GLU A 185 -37.60 18.28 -31.12
N ARG A 186 -36.40 18.33 -31.69
CA ARG A 186 -36.00 17.45 -32.79
C ARG A 186 -34.73 16.68 -32.44
N PHE A 187 -34.76 15.39 -32.73
CA PHE A 187 -33.62 14.51 -32.60
C PHE A 187 -33.43 13.71 -33.89
N SER A 188 -32.25 13.83 -34.50
CA SER A 188 -31.86 13.09 -35.70
C SER A 188 -30.86 12.00 -35.34
N PHE A 189 -31.00 10.82 -35.94
CA PHE A 189 -30.11 9.68 -35.73
C PHE A 189 -29.85 8.93 -37.03
N PHE A 190 -28.74 8.18 -37.10
CA PHE A 190 -28.46 7.35 -38.27
C PHE A 190 -29.34 6.10 -38.24
N ILE A 191 -30.05 5.84 -39.33
CA ILE A 191 -30.93 4.67 -39.44
C ILE A 191 -30.13 3.37 -39.27
N SER A 192 -28.84 3.36 -39.64
CA SER A 192 -27.94 2.21 -39.47
C SER A 192 -27.67 1.83 -38.01
N GLU A 193 -28.00 2.69 -37.04
CA GLU A 193 -27.87 2.41 -35.61
C GLU A 193 -29.05 1.58 -35.08
N LEU A 194 -30.10 1.39 -35.89
CA LEU A 194 -31.29 0.62 -35.55
C LEU A 194 -31.42 -0.63 -36.41
N THR A 195 -32.00 -1.66 -35.82
CA THR A 195 -32.45 -2.85 -36.55
C THR A 195 -33.68 -2.54 -37.40
N PRO A 196 -33.95 -3.31 -38.48
CA PRO A 196 -35.18 -3.18 -39.26
C PRO A 196 -36.46 -3.26 -38.42
N GLU A 197 -36.46 -4.11 -37.38
CA GLU A 197 -37.56 -4.28 -36.44
C GLU A 197 -37.79 -3.02 -35.60
N GLU A 198 -36.72 -2.40 -35.08
CA GLU A 198 -36.77 -1.15 -34.31
C GLU A 198 -37.27 0.02 -35.19
N ILE A 199 -36.81 0.10 -36.44
CA ILE A 199 -37.30 1.09 -37.42
C ILE A 199 -38.80 0.91 -37.66
N LYS A 200 -39.25 -0.32 -37.88
CA LYS A 200 -40.68 -0.61 -38.09
C LYS A 200 -41.51 -0.28 -36.85
N ALA A 201 -41.00 -0.57 -35.66
CA ALA A 201 -41.65 -0.27 -34.40
C ALA A 201 -41.80 1.24 -34.18
N LEU A 202 -40.74 2.02 -34.40
CA LEU A 202 -40.80 3.49 -34.33
C LEU A 202 -41.79 4.09 -35.33
N LYS A 203 -41.83 3.59 -36.56
CA LYS A 203 -42.81 4.03 -37.58
C LYS A 203 -44.26 3.72 -37.20
N THR A 204 -44.47 2.66 -36.41
CA THR A 204 -45.82 2.21 -36.03
C THR A 204 -46.33 2.97 -34.81
N ASP A 205 -45.49 3.12 -33.77
CA ASP A 205 -45.84 3.77 -32.51
C ASP A 205 -44.59 4.37 -31.85
N ALA A 206 -44.18 5.54 -32.35
CA ALA A 206 -43.00 6.23 -31.83
C ALA A 206 -43.14 6.54 -30.33
N ALA A 207 -44.36 6.86 -29.86
CA ALA A 207 -44.61 7.21 -28.46
C ALA A 207 -44.32 6.06 -27.49
N LYS A 208 -44.56 4.82 -27.90
CA LYS A 208 -44.26 3.62 -27.10
C LYS A 208 -42.79 3.22 -27.14
N HIS A 209 -42.10 3.56 -28.23
CA HIS A 209 -40.77 3.04 -28.51
C HIS A 209 -39.64 4.02 -28.27
N PHE A 210 -39.90 5.33 -28.29
CA PHE A 210 -38.94 6.38 -28.01
C PHE A 210 -39.03 6.89 -26.57
N GLY A 211 -37.88 7.15 -25.96
CA GLY A 211 -37.79 7.78 -24.66
C GLY A 211 -36.44 8.46 -24.49
N ILE A 212 -36.26 9.11 -23.33
CA ILE A 212 -34.97 9.67 -22.93
C ILE A 212 -34.59 9.16 -21.55
N GLU A 213 -33.30 9.00 -21.32
CA GLU A 213 -32.72 8.75 -20.02
C GLU A 213 -31.92 9.97 -19.58
N ILE A 214 -32.24 10.49 -18.39
CA ILE A 214 -31.56 11.64 -17.82
C ILE A 214 -30.21 11.18 -17.26
N ILE A 215 -29.13 11.79 -17.75
CA ILE A 215 -27.76 11.53 -17.31
C ILE A 215 -27.34 12.52 -16.23
N ASP A 216 -27.63 13.79 -16.44
CA ASP A 216 -27.24 14.87 -15.54
C ASP A 216 -28.24 16.03 -15.57
N MET A 217 -28.13 16.89 -14.58
CA MET A 217 -29.01 18.05 -14.37
C MET A 217 -28.16 19.28 -14.10
N HIS A 218 -28.56 20.41 -14.66
CA HIS A 218 -27.95 21.70 -14.38
C HIS A 218 -28.91 22.60 -13.63
N PHE A 219 -28.34 23.42 -12.75
CA PHE A 219 -29.09 24.17 -11.75
C PHE A 219 -28.85 25.67 -11.88
N ALA A 220 -29.75 26.45 -11.30
CA ALA A 220 -29.57 27.88 -11.14
C ALA A 220 -30.05 28.35 -9.76
N ASN A 221 -29.56 29.52 -9.34
CA ASN A 221 -30.03 30.18 -8.12
C ASN A 221 -31.30 31.00 -8.33
N GLN A 222 -31.58 31.38 -9.59
CA GLN A 222 -32.74 32.17 -9.97
C GLN A 222 -33.18 31.81 -11.39
N LYS A 223 -34.46 32.03 -11.70
CA LYS A 223 -34.96 31.98 -13.08
C LYS A 223 -34.64 33.30 -13.79
N GLY A 224 -34.47 33.26 -15.10
CA GLY A 224 -34.19 34.46 -15.89
C GLY A 224 -34.01 34.14 -17.36
N TYR A 225 -33.76 35.17 -18.17
CA TYR A 225 -33.47 34.97 -19.59
C TYR A 225 -32.15 34.22 -19.78
N LYS A 226 -32.07 33.44 -20.85
CA LYS A 226 -30.85 32.71 -21.22
C LYS A 226 -29.67 33.68 -21.32
N GLY A 227 -28.54 33.32 -20.71
CA GLY A 227 -27.34 34.16 -20.63
C GLY A 227 -27.34 35.21 -19.51
N GLN A 228 -28.45 35.41 -18.80
CA GLN A 228 -28.54 36.29 -17.62
C GLN A 228 -28.51 35.50 -16.29
N VAL A 229 -28.48 34.18 -16.38
CA VAL A 229 -28.47 33.27 -15.23
C VAL A 229 -27.18 32.46 -15.27
N GLU A 230 -26.50 32.39 -14.13
CA GLU A 230 -25.35 31.51 -13.96
C GLU A 230 -25.83 30.06 -13.80
N VAL A 231 -25.56 29.25 -14.83
CA VAL A 231 -25.83 27.81 -14.82
C VAL A 231 -24.74 27.11 -14.02
N GLN A 232 -25.16 26.29 -13.07
CA GLN A 232 -24.30 25.54 -12.18
C GLN A 232 -24.34 24.06 -12.54
N ASP A 233 -23.15 23.47 -12.66
CA ASP A 233 -23.02 22.01 -12.68
C ASP A 233 -23.39 21.41 -11.32
N PHE A 234 -23.47 20.08 -11.29
CA PHE A 234 -23.84 19.33 -10.09
C PHE A 234 -22.94 19.66 -8.90
N LEU A 235 -21.61 19.68 -9.10
CA LEU A 235 -20.64 19.91 -8.02
C LEU A 235 -20.77 21.32 -7.44
N SER A 236 -21.00 22.31 -8.30
CA SER A 236 -21.19 23.71 -7.92
C SER A 236 -22.50 23.90 -7.15
N ALA A 237 -23.60 23.33 -7.65
CA ALA A 237 -24.92 23.41 -7.05
C ALA A 237 -24.96 22.82 -5.64
N PHE A 238 -24.25 21.71 -5.40
CA PHE A 238 -24.19 21.01 -4.11
C PHE A 238 -22.89 21.27 -3.33
N SER A 239 -22.13 22.29 -3.70
CA SER A 239 -20.85 22.62 -3.09
C SER A 239 -20.89 22.78 -1.56
N ARG A 240 -21.99 23.29 -1.00
CA ARG A 240 -22.16 23.41 0.47
C ARG A 240 -22.11 22.06 1.20
N GLN A 241 -22.58 21.00 0.56
CA GLN A 241 -22.57 19.64 1.12
C GLN A 241 -21.26 18.91 0.81
N LEU A 242 -20.68 19.15 -0.37
CA LEU A 242 -19.51 18.43 -0.87
C LEU A 242 -18.17 19.04 -0.41
N LYS A 243 -18.04 20.36 -0.31
CA LYS A 243 -16.78 21.03 0.07
C LYS A 243 -16.24 20.62 1.44
N PRO A 244 -17.06 20.47 2.50
CA PRO A 244 -16.55 19.99 3.79
C PRO A 244 -15.95 18.57 3.71
N LEU A 245 -16.54 17.69 2.89
CA LEU A 245 -16.03 16.35 2.66
C LEU A 245 -14.73 16.37 1.85
N GLN A 246 -14.66 17.22 0.82
CA GLN A 246 -13.43 17.42 0.03
C GLN A 246 -12.29 17.94 0.92
N HIS A 247 -12.56 18.94 1.75
CA HIS A 247 -11.56 19.46 2.69
C HIS A 247 -11.07 18.38 3.66
N ALA A 248 -11.96 17.52 4.13
CA ALA A 248 -11.58 16.40 4.99
C ALA A 248 -10.70 15.36 4.25
N ILE A 249 -10.95 15.12 2.96
CA ILE A 249 -10.06 14.29 2.11
C ILE A 249 -8.69 14.94 1.99
N ASP A 250 -8.63 16.24 1.70
CA ASP A 250 -7.37 16.97 1.53
C ASP A 250 -6.52 16.93 2.83
N GLN A 251 -7.18 17.10 3.99
CA GLN A 251 -6.54 16.94 5.29
C GLN A 251 -6.04 15.52 5.55
N ALA A 252 -6.84 14.50 5.22
CA ALA A 252 -6.43 13.10 5.38
C ALA A 252 -5.26 12.75 4.45
N ALA A 253 -5.25 13.25 3.21
CA ALA A 253 -4.16 13.05 2.27
C ALA A 253 -2.85 13.70 2.75
N ALA A 254 -2.94 14.89 3.34
CA ALA A 254 -1.81 15.55 3.97
C ALA A 254 -1.26 14.74 5.17
N ASP A 255 -2.13 14.25 6.05
CA ASP A 255 -1.71 13.40 7.19
C ASP A 255 -1.06 12.10 6.71
N VAL A 256 -1.64 11.40 5.72
CA VAL A 256 -1.03 10.21 5.10
C VAL A 256 0.40 10.49 4.64
N LYS A 257 0.61 11.61 3.94
CA LYS A 257 1.94 12.01 3.48
C LYS A 257 2.88 12.24 4.67
N THR A 258 2.46 13.02 5.66
CA THR A 258 3.27 13.28 6.87
C THR A 258 3.66 12.00 7.60
N ARG A 259 2.73 11.05 7.77
CA ARG A 259 3.00 9.76 8.45
C ARG A 259 3.92 8.87 7.64
N LYS A 260 3.75 8.77 6.32
CA LYS A 260 4.63 8.01 5.43
C LYS A 260 6.05 8.58 5.44
N ASP A 261 6.19 9.90 5.38
CA ASP A 261 7.50 10.56 5.43
C ASP A 261 8.21 10.32 6.78
N ALA A 262 7.46 10.37 7.89
CA ALA A 262 7.99 10.07 9.22
C ALA A 262 8.46 8.61 9.34
N HIS A 263 7.64 7.66 8.87
CA HIS A 263 8.01 6.23 8.84
C HIS A 263 9.25 5.99 7.96
N ALA A 264 9.30 6.56 6.75
CA ALA A 264 10.44 6.43 5.85
C ALA A 264 11.74 6.96 6.48
N LYS A 265 11.67 8.10 7.19
CA LYS A 265 12.81 8.66 7.92
C LYS A 265 13.27 7.74 9.06
N ALA A 266 12.35 7.18 9.83
CA ALA A 266 12.66 6.24 10.90
C ALA A 266 13.29 4.94 10.36
N LEU A 267 12.77 4.41 9.25
CA LEU A 267 13.29 3.21 8.61
C LEU A 267 14.70 3.42 8.04
N ALA A 268 14.97 4.58 7.44
CA ALA A 268 16.30 4.94 6.98
C ALA A 268 17.29 5.02 8.16
N ALA A 269 16.91 5.68 9.25
CA ALA A 269 17.72 5.76 10.46
C ALA A 269 17.96 4.36 11.09
N PHE A 270 16.95 3.50 11.10
CA PHE A 270 17.06 2.13 11.59
C PHE A 270 18.02 1.31 10.74
N THR A 271 17.97 1.45 9.42
CA THR A 271 18.86 0.74 8.49
C THR A 271 20.32 1.13 8.74
N THR A 272 20.61 2.44 8.83
CA THR A 272 21.95 2.94 9.17
C THR A 272 22.42 2.45 10.54
N GLY A 273 21.53 2.47 11.54
CA GLY A 273 21.86 1.98 12.89
C GLY A 273 22.09 0.47 12.94
N LYS A 274 21.34 -0.31 12.17
CA LYS A 274 21.53 -1.76 12.00
C LYS A 274 22.90 -2.06 11.40
N GLU A 275 23.29 -1.36 10.34
CA GLU A 275 24.61 -1.51 9.72
C GLU A 275 25.74 -1.20 10.71
N ARG A 276 25.57 -0.15 11.52
CA ARG A 276 26.52 0.18 12.60
C ARG A 276 26.63 -0.94 13.64
N LEU A 277 25.50 -1.46 14.12
CA LEU A 277 25.47 -2.56 15.10
C LEU A 277 26.10 -3.85 14.52
N GLU A 278 25.83 -4.14 13.25
CA GLU A 278 26.42 -5.29 12.55
C GLU A 278 27.94 -5.14 12.41
N GLY A 279 28.43 -3.93 12.09
CA GLY A 279 29.85 -3.61 12.08
C GLY A 279 30.51 -3.81 13.44
N GLN A 280 29.84 -3.39 14.52
CA GLN A 280 30.32 -3.59 15.90
C GLN A 280 30.38 -5.07 16.28
N LEU A 281 29.37 -5.87 15.90
CA LEU A 281 29.37 -7.32 16.10
C LEU A 281 30.53 -7.98 15.35
N LYS A 282 30.74 -7.65 14.07
CA LYS A 282 31.86 -8.17 13.26
C LYS A 282 33.22 -7.85 13.89
N ALA A 283 33.41 -6.61 14.33
CA ALA A 283 34.65 -6.19 15.00
C ALA A 283 34.87 -6.97 16.31
N SER A 284 33.82 -7.11 17.14
CA SER A 284 33.88 -7.82 18.42
C SER A 284 34.15 -9.31 18.24
N LEU A 285 33.54 -9.96 17.24
CA LEU A 285 33.81 -11.36 16.90
C LEU A 285 35.24 -11.56 16.37
N ALA A 286 35.75 -10.64 15.54
CA ALA A 286 37.12 -10.70 15.05
C ALA A 286 38.14 -10.52 16.18
N GLU A 287 37.88 -9.60 17.11
CA GLU A 287 38.69 -9.40 18.30
C GLU A 287 38.64 -10.61 19.23
N LEU A 288 37.44 -11.15 19.50
CA LEU A 288 37.27 -12.38 20.27
C LEU A 288 38.04 -13.54 19.66
N LYS A 289 37.96 -13.72 18.34
CA LYS A 289 38.73 -14.74 17.62
C LYS A 289 40.23 -14.58 17.89
N LYS A 290 40.77 -13.39 17.67
CA LYS A 290 42.19 -13.07 17.89
C LYS A 290 42.61 -13.32 19.35
N ASN A 291 41.82 -12.84 20.30
CA ASN A 291 42.13 -12.90 21.73
C ASN A 291 41.84 -14.28 22.35
N SER A 292 41.10 -15.15 21.66
CA SER A 292 40.77 -16.49 22.13
C SER A 292 41.76 -17.55 21.69
N ILE A 293 42.59 -17.30 20.67
CA ILE A 293 43.63 -18.26 20.23
C ILE A 293 44.59 -18.53 21.39
N ARG A 294 44.84 -19.82 21.65
CA ARG A 294 45.79 -20.30 22.66
C ARG A 294 46.93 -21.07 22.01
N PHE A 295 46.62 -21.87 21.01
CA PHE A 295 47.59 -22.66 20.25
C PHE A 295 47.22 -22.69 18.77
N SER A 296 48.21 -22.86 17.90
CA SER A 296 48.01 -23.09 16.47
C SER A 296 48.80 -24.30 15.98
N ALA A 297 48.31 -24.94 14.93
CA ALA A 297 48.96 -26.05 14.28
C ALA A 297 48.75 -25.99 12.76
N ARG A 298 49.76 -26.45 12.01
CA ARG A 298 49.71 -26.62 10.55
C ARG A 298 49.63 -28.11 10.21
N PRO A 299 49.06 -28.49 9.06
CA PRO A 299 48.97 -29.90 8.68
C PRO A 299 50.36 -30.48 8.43
N ASP A 300 50.59 -31.70 8.91
CA ASP A 300 51.74 -32.50 8.53
C ASP A 300 51.59 -33.10 7.11
N LYS A 301 52.59 -33.84 6.64
CA LYS A 301 52.58 -34.52 5.32
C LYS A 301 51.43 -35.52 5.14
N LYS A 302 50.71 -35.89 6.20
CA LYS A 302 49.56 -36.81 6.22
C LYS A 302 48.24 -36.07 6.52
N ASN A 303 48.21 -34.74 6.38
CA ASN A 303 47.06 -33.89 6.70
C ASN A 303 46.58 -34.01 8.17
N ARG A 304 47.52 -34.21 9.10
CA ARG A 304 47.23 -34.27 10.54
C ARG A 304 47.72 -33.00 11.21
N PHE A 305 46.86 -32.42 12.04
CA PHE A 305 47.16 -31.25 12.86
C PHE A 305 47.56 -31.75 14.25
N VAL A 306 48.71 -31.31 14.73
CA VAL A 306 49.26 -31.76 16.01
C VAL A 306 49.52 -30.56 16.90
N PHE A 307 48.86 -30.54 18.05
CA PHE A 307 49.10 -29.58 19.12
C PHE A 307 49.82 -30.30 20.25
N ASP A 308 51.12 -30.02 20.43
CA ASP A 308 51.94 -30.61 21.48
C ASP A 308 52.16 -29.59 22.61
N GLY A 309 52.28 -30.08 23.85
CA GLY A 309 52.55 -29.21 25.00
C GLY A 309 51.33 -28.42 25.49
N VAL A 310 50.11 -28.90 25.19
CA VAL A 310 48.86 -28.22 25.58
C VAL A 310 48.51 -28.59 27.03
N PRO A 311 48.35 -27.62 27.96
CA PRO A 311 47.88 -27.90 29.31
C PRO A 311 46.52 -28.61 29.31
N ALA A 312 46.27 -29.44 30.32
CA ALA A 312 44.97 -30.08 30.47
C ALA A 312 43.87 -29.03 30.66
N GLY A 313 42.76 -29.17 29.93
CA GLY A 313 41.66 -28.22 29.97
C GLY A 313 40.70 -28.33 28.79
N THR A 314 39.63 -27.53 28.83
CA THR A 314 38.65 -27.45 27.75
C THR A 314 38.99 -26.31 26.79
N TYR A 315 39.04 -26.64 25.51
CA TYR A 315 39.31 -25.74 24.39
C TYR A 315 38.23 -25.90 23.33
N CYS A 316 38.21 -25.01 22.34
CA CYS A 316 37.50 -25.26 21.10
C CYS A 316 38.49 -25.37 19.95
N LEU A 317 38.38 -26.43 19.17
CA LEU A 317 39.09 -26.61 17.91
C LEU A 317 38.40 -25.76 16.85
N TYR A 318 39.13 -24.77 16.34
CA TYR A 318 38.67 -23.87 15.28
C TYR A 318 39.58 -23.99 14.05
N ALA A 319 39.01 -24.27 12.89
CA ALA A 319 39.77 -24.30 11.64
C ALA A 319 38.95 -23.75 10.47
N PRO A 320 39.23 -22.51 10.01
CA PRO A 320 38.49 -21.90 8.91
C PRO A 320 38.94 -22.41 7.53
N ASP A 321 38.00 -22.51 6.60
CA ASP A 321 38.27 -22.85 5.19
C ASP A 321 38.49 -21.62 4.28
N GLY A 322 38.25 -20.42 4.82
CA GLY A 322 38.36 -19.15 4.08
C GLY A 322 37.21 -18.87 3.11
N ARG A 323 36.18 -19.72 3.06
CA ARG A 323 35.01 -19.65 2.17
C ARG A 323 33.68 -19.60 2.93
N GLY A 324 33.73 -19.28 4.23
CA GLY A 324 32.56 -19.16 5.11
C GLY A 324 32.24 -20.42 5.91
N GLY A 325 33.05 -21.47 5.77
CA GLY A 325 33.02 -22.67 6.59
C GLY A 325 34.12 -22.68 7.65
N ALA A 326 33.86 -23.34 8.77
CA ALA A 326 34.89 -23.68 9.74
C ALA A 326 34.55 -24.99 10.46
N VAL A 327 35.59 -25.72 10.82
CA VAL A 327 35.50 -26.68 11.93
C VAL A 327 35.40 -25.87 13.22
N PHE A 328 34.42 -26.20 14.07
CA PHE A 328 34.23 -25.57 15.38
C PHE A 328 33.67 -26.59 16.37
N GLU A 329 34.55 -27.20 17.18
CA GLU A 329 34.19 -28.28 18.10
C GLU A 329 34.82 -28.08 19.48
N GLU A 330 34.08 -28.39 20.55
CA GLU A 330 34.65 -28.41 21.90
C GLU A 330 35.54 -29.65 22.08
N VAL A 331 36.73 -29.45 22.67
CA VAL A 331 37.74 -30.49 22.86
C VAL A 331 38.32 -30.42 24.27
N ALA A 332 38.38 -31.56 24.96
CA ALA A 332 38.91 -31.66 26.32
C ALA A 332 40.27 -32.34 26.31
N VAL A 333 41.36 -31.56 26.44
CA VAL A 333 42.72 -32.10 26.45
C VAL A 333 43.03 -32.69 27.82
N SER A 334 43.28 -34.00 27.88
CA SER A 334 43.75 -34.67 29.09
C SER A 334 45.27 -34.57 29.23
N GLY A 335 45.77 -34.36 30.45
CA GLY A 335 47.23 -34.29 30.72
C GLY A 335 48.00 -35.60 30.56
N ARG A 336 47.40 -36.65 30.00
CA ARG A 336 48.06 -37.93 29.68
C ARG A 336 47.63 -38.41 28.30
N GLY A 337 48.59 -38.77 27.46
CA GLY A 337 48.37 -39.36 26.15
C GLY A 337 48.05 -38.35 25.04
N ARG A 338 47.93 -38.85 23.81
CA ARG A 338 47.54 -38.07 22.63
C ARG A 338 46.11 -38.46 22.24
N GLN A 339 45.21 -37.49 22.15
CA GLN A 339 43.83 -37.71 21.72
C GLN A 339 43.68 -37.51 20.22
N ASP A 340 42.80 -38.29 19.59
CA ASP A 340 42.49 -38.22 18.16
C ASP A 340 41.05 -37.71 17.95
N ILE A 341 40.90 -36.63 17.18
CA ILE A 341 39.59 -36.05 16.85
C ILE A 341 39.42 -35.95 15.33
N ALA A 342 38.27 -36.39 14.85
CA ALA A 342 37.77 -36.10 13.50
C ALA A 342 36.60 -35.12 13.64
N ALA A 343 36.64 -34.03 12.89
CA ALA A 343 35.66 -32.96 13.02
C ALA A 343 35.15 -32.52 11.64
N GLU A 344 33.87 -32.18 11.58
CA GLU A 344 33.18 -31.80 10.35
C GLU A 344 33.14 -30.28 10.18
N MET A 345 32.97 -29.84 8.93
CA MET A 345 32.88 -28.43 8.59
C MET A 345 31.45 -27.92 8.79
N LYS A 346 31.30 -26.78 9.45
CA LYS A 346 30.03 -26.08 9.71
C LYS A 346 30.12 -24.63 9.22
N LYS A 347 29.02 -23.85 9.31
CA LYS A 347 29.08 -22.39 9.09
C LYS A 347 30.05 -21.79 10.10
N ASP A 348 30.96 -20.91 9.65
CA ASP A 348 31.91 -20.26 10.55
C ASP A 348 31.17 -19.40 11.60
N PRO A 349 31.30 -19.71 12.91
CA PRO A 349 30.58 -18.99 13.95
C PRO A 349 31.10 -17.56 14.20
N PHE A 350 32.29 -17.21 13.69
CA PHE A 350 32.80 -15.84 13.71
C PHE A 350 32.32 -14.97 12.54
N VAL A 351 31.60 -15.57 11.59
CA VAL A 351 30.93 -14.85 10.50
C VAL A 351 29.44 -14.70 10.87
N PRO A 352 28.89 -13.47 10.90
CA PRO A 352 27.49 -13.22 11.23
C PRO A 352 26.49 -14.05 10.40
#